data_AF-A0A956J7E0-F1
#
_entry.id   AF-A0A956J7E0-F1
#
_cell.length_a   1.000
_cell.length_b   1.000
_cell.length_c   1.000
_cell.angle_alpha   90.00
_cell.angle_beta   90.00
_cell.angle_gamma   90.00
#
_symmetry.space_group_name_H-M   'P 1'
#
loop_
_entity.id
_entity.type
_entity.pdbx_description
1 polymer ?
#
loop_
_entity_poly.entity_id
_entity_poly.type
_entity_poly.pdbx_seq_one_letter_code
_entity_poly.pdbx_strand_id
1 'polypeptide(L)'
;MHPLKRLLHHAQAWRGQMGAGTVFSVLNKFFDVLPELLIGVAVDVVVNRKESFLARMGLSDPTQQLVVLTLLTIGVWGFESLTEYLANLKWRNLAQNLQHALRMQ
;
A
#
# COMPACT_ATOMS: atom_id res chain seq x y z
N MET A 1 -36.33 8.48 -0.04
CA MET A 1 -34.91 8.90 -0.06
C MET A 1 -34.03 7.67 0.03
N HIS A 2 -33.03 7.54 -0.84
CA HIS A 2 -32.21 6.32 -0.95
C HIS A 2 -31.34 6.11 0.31
N PRO A 3 -31.28 4.89 0.89
CA PRO A 3 -30.58 4.62 2.14
C PRO A 3 -29.09 5.01 2.13
N LEU A 4 -28.42 4.83 0.96
CA LEU A 4 -27.02 5.23 0.76
C LEU A 4 -26.79 6.75 0.88
N LYS A 5 -27.72 7.59 0.40
CA LYS A 5 -27.61 9.04 0.54
C LYS A 5 -27.74 9.49 1.99
N ARG A 6 -28.54 8.80 2.79
CA ARG A 6 -28.72 9.08 4.23
C ARG A 6 -27.47 8.69 5.02
N LEU A 7 -26.88 7.54 4.70
CA LEU A 7 -25.60 7.07 5.22
C LEU A 7 -24.46 8.06 4.92
N LEU A 8 -24.36 8.52 3.66
CA LEU A 8 -23.37 9.51 3.24
C LEU A 8 -23.52 10.85 3.97
N HIS A 9 -24.75 11.27 4.27
CA HIS A 9 -25.01 12.49 5.04
C HIS A 9 -24.50 12.38 6.48
N HIS A 10 -24.77 11.25 7.17
CA HIS A 10 -24.22 10.97 8.50
C HIS A 10 -22.70 10.79 8.50
N ALA A 11 -22.14 10.24 7.43
CA ALA A 11 -20.70 10.09 7.26
C ALA A 11 -19.98 11.43 7.02
N GLN A 12 -20.68 12.52 6.67
CA GLN A 12 -20.03 13.83 6.40
C GLN A 12 -19.26 14.39 7.59
N ALA A 13 -19.66 14.08 8.83
CA ALA A 13 -18.91 14.47 10.03
C ALA A 13 -17.52 13.81 10.12
N TRP A 14 -17.30 12.72 9.38
CA TRP A 14 -16.11 11.86 9.43
C TRP A 14 -15.23 11.94 8.18
N ARG A 15 -15.39 13.00 7.36
CA ARG A 15 -14.67 13.17 6.07
C ARG A 15 -13.15 13.12 6.19
N GLY A 16 -12.58 13.63 7.28
CA GLY A 16 -11.14 13.53 7.53
C GLY A 16 -10.66 12.09 7.75
N GLN A 17 -11.47 11.26 8.43
CA GLN A 17 -11.15 9.85 8.64
C GLN A 17 -11.33 9.02 7.36
N MET A 18 -12.36 9.33 6.57
CA MET A 18 -12.53 8.75 5.23
C MET A 18 -11.35 9.09 4.32
N GLY A 19 -10.94 10.37 4.28
CA GLY A 19 -9.79 10.79 3.48
C GLY A 19 -8.49 10.07 3.88
N ALA A 20 -8.20 10.00 5.18
CA ALA A 20 -7.03 9.26 5.67
C ALA A 20 -7.10 7.76 5.34
N GLY A 21 -8.27 7.13 5.50
CA GLY A 21 -8.49 5.72 5.12
C GLY A 21 -8.24 5.50 3.63
N THR A 22 -8.76 6.37 2.77
CA THR A 22 -8.52 6.30 1.32
C THR A 22 -7.04 6.50 0.96
N VAL A 23 -6.34 7.46 1.58
CA VAL A 23 -4.91 7.67 1.33
C VAL A 23 -4.11 6.43 1.71
N PHE A 24 -4.36 5.85 2.89
CA PHE A 24 -3.67 4.61 3.28
C PHE A 24 -4.02 3.44 2.36
N SER A 25 -5.27 3.33 1.88
CA SER A 25 -5.65 2.30 0.90
C SER A 25 -4.97 2.49 -0.46
N VAL A 26 -4.81 3.73 -0.94
CA VAL A 26 -4.09 4.01 -2.20
C VAL A 26 -2.60 3.72 -2.05
N LEU A 27 -1.98 4.15 -0.94
CA LEU A 27 -0.59 3.83 -0.63
C LEU A 27 -0.38 2.32 -0.52
N ASN A 28 -1.28 1.62 0.17
CA ASN A 28 -1.23 0.17 0.24
C ASN A 28 -1.26 -0.44 -1.16
N LYS A 29 -2.21 -0.01 -1.99
CA LYS A 29 -2.33 -0.57 -3.33
C LYS A 29 -1.12 -0.30 -4.21
N PHE A 30 -0.41 0.81 -3.96
CA PHE A 30 0.86 1.08 -4.61
C PHE A 30 1.93 0.09 -4.16
N PHE A 31 2.10 -0.13 -2.86
CA PHE A 31 3.07 -1.10 -2.33
C PHE A 31 2.75 -2.53 -2.74
N ASP A 32 1.47 -2.93 -2.77
CA ASP A 32 1.02 -4.27 -3.20
C ASP A 32 1.48 -4.64 -4.62
N VAL A 33 1.74 -3.66 -5.50
CA VAL A 33 2.11 -3.89 -6.92
C VAL A 33 3.63 -3.89 -7.13
N LEU A 34 4.37 -3.38 -6.15
CA LEU A 34 5.83 -3.32 -6.26
C LEU A 34 6.48 -4.72 -6.28
N PRO A 35 6.04 -5.73 -5.50
CA PRO A 35 6.62 -7.07 -5.56
C PRO A 35 6.68 -7.66 -6.97
N GLU A 36 5.62 -7.51 -7.78
CA GLU A 36 5.60 -8.01 -9.16
C GLU A 36 6.64 -7.31 -10.04
N LEU A 37 6.79 -5.99 -9.87
CA LEU A 37 7.82 -5.21 -10.57
C LEU A 37 9.22 -5.63 -10.13
N LEU A 38 9.43 -5.86 -8.82
CA LEU A 38 10.71 -6.27 -8.27
C LEU A 38 11.12 -7.67 -8.70
N ILE A 39 10.16 -8.59 -8.89
CA ILE A 39 10.43 -9.89 -9.50
C ILE A 39 10.96 -9.70 -10.93
N GLY A 40 10.36 -8.81 -11.72
CA GLY A 40 10.85 -8.48 -13.07
C GLY A 40 12.30 -7.98 -13.07
N VAL A 41 12.63 -7.09 -12.12
CA VAL A 41 14.02 -6.62 -11.95
C VAL A 41 14.94 -7.74 -11.48
N ALA A 42 14.50 -8.61 -10.57
CA ALA A 42 15.31 -9.75 -10.12
C ALA A 42 15.63 -10.73 -11.26
N VAL A 43 14.66 -11.01 -12.13
CA VAL A 43 14.88 -11.82 -13.34
C VAL A 43 15.91 -11.15 -14.26
N ASP A 44 15.80 -9.83 -14.49
CA ASP A 44 16.76 -9.07 -15.28
C ASP A 44 18.19 -9.16 -14.71
N VAL A 45 18.35 -9.06 -13.39
CA VAL A 45 19.66 -9.25 -12.72
C VAL A 45 20.23 -10.65 -12.96
N VAL A 46 19.41 -11.69 -12.82
CA VAL A 46 19.87 -13.09 -12.98
C VAL A 46 20.24 -13.41 -14.43
N VAL A 47 19.48 -12.88 -15.39
CA VAL A 47 19.68 -13.11 -16.83
C VAL A 47 20.81 -12.25 -17.38
N ASN A 48 20.75 -10.93 -17.19
CA ASN A 48 21.66 -9.96 -17.82
C ASN A 48 22.88 -9.61 -16.97
N ARG A 49 22.89 -9.92 -15.66
CA ARG A 49 24.04 -9.79 -14.76
C ARG A 49 24.71 -8.39 -14.80
N LYS A 50 25.83 -8.26 -15.53
CA LYS A 50 26.61 -7.02 -15.68
C LYS A 50 25.99 -6.04 -16.68
N GLU A 51 25.00 -6.47 -17.45
CA GLU A 51 24.25 -5.65 -18.41
C GLU A 51 22.82 -5.37 -17.92
N SER A 52 22.48 -5.75 -16.68
CA SER A 52 21.18 -5.52 -16.07
C SER A 52 20.87 -4.02 -15.94
N PHE A 53 19.60 -3.69 -15.74
CA PHE A 53 19.15 -2.33 -15.49
C PHE A 53 19.90 -1.68 -14.31
N LEU A 54 20.09 -2.43 -13.22
CA LEU A 54 20.84 -1.96 -12.05
C LEU A 54 22.34 -1.78 -12.35
N ALA A 55 22.92 -2.60 -13.21
CA ALA A 55 24.30 -2.43 -13.66
C ALA A 55 24.49 -1.12 -14.45
N ARG A 56 23.54 -0.79 -15.32
CA ARG A 56 23.54 0.49 -16.07
C ARG A 56 23.40 1.70 -15.17
N MET A 57 22.79 1.54 -14.00
CA MET A 57 22.72 2.58 -12.95
C MET A 57 23.98 2.67 -12.08
N GLY A 58 24.99 1.81 -12.30
CA GLY A 58 26.28 1.85 -11.60
C GLY A 58 26.54 0.70 -10.63
N LEU A 59 25.60 -0.24 -10.46
CA LEU A 59 25.79 -1.44 -9.62
C LEU A 59 26.16 -2.65 -10.48
N SER A 60 27.41 -2.76 -10.93
CA SER A 60 27.80 -3.80 -11.90
C SER A 60 27.85 -5.22 -11.35
N ASP A 61 28.00 -5.39 -10.04
CA ASP A 61 28.14 -6.72 -9.43
C ASP A 61 26.76 -7.36 -9.16
N PRO A 62 26.43 -8.53 -9.76
CA PRO A 62 25.13 -9.17 -9.59
C PRO A 62 24.82 -9.57 -8.15
N THR A 63 25.83 -9.94 -7.36
CA THR A 63 25.62 -10.29 -5.94
C THR A 63 25.17 -9.07 -5.15
N GLN A 64 25.84 -7.93 -5.32
CA GLN A 64 25.40 -6.66 -4.74
C GLN A 64 23.99 -6.25 -5.20
N GLN A 65 23.66 -6.43 -6.49
CA GLN A 65 22.32 -6.15 -7.00
C GLN A 65 21.24 -6.98 -6.29
N LEU A 66 21.48 -8.28 -6.10
CA LEU A 66 20.54 -9.17 -5.40
C LEU A 66 20.38 -8.82 -3.92
N VAL A 67 21.46 -8.42 -3.24
CA VAL A 67 21.40 -7.96 -1.84
C VAL A 67 20.54 -6.70 -1.74
N VAL A 68 20.75 -5.72 -2.61
CA VAL A 68 19.96 -4.49 -2.65
C VAL A 68 18.49 -4.79 -2.95
N LEU A 69 18.21 -5.65 -3.94
CA LEU A 69 16.84 -6.08 -4.26
C LEU A 69 16.17 -6.77 -3.07
N THR A 70 16.89 -7.61 -2.34
CA THR A 70 16.37 -8.30 -1.15
C THR A 70 15.98 -7.30 -0.06
N LEU A 71 16.86 -6.36 0.24
CA LEU A 71 16.58 -5.30 1.23
C LEU A 71 15.39 -4.43 0.82
N LEU A 72 15.31 -4.08 -0.46
CA LEU A 72 14.20 -3.30 -1.01
C LEU A 72 12.88 -4.07 -0.91
N THR A 73 12.87 -5.36 -1.25
CA THR A 73 11.68 -6.23 -1.13
C THR A 73 11.19 -6.30 0.31
N ILE A 74 12.08 -6.50 1.29
CA ILE A 74 11.72 -6.49 2.72
C ILE A 74 11.12 -5.14 3.12
N GLY A 75 11.73 -4.03 2.65
CA GLY A 75 11.21 -2.69 2.88
C GLY A 75 9.80 -2.49 2.33
N VAL A 76 9.56 -2.90 1.07
CA VAL A 76 8.25 -2.83 0.42
C VAL A 76 7.20 -3.61 1.20
N TRP A 77 7.48 -4.86 1.58
CA TRP A 77 6.58 -5.68 2.39
C TRP A 77 6.26 -5.04 3.76
N GLY A 78 7.27 -4.43 4.38
CA GLY A 78 7.08 -3.71 5.65
C GLY A 78 6.17 -2.50 5.50
N PHE A 79 6.36 -1.70 4.44
CA PHE A 79 5.50 -0.56 4.15
C PHE A 79 4.09 -0.98 3.76
N GLU A 80 3.93 -2.00 2.91
CA GLU A 80 2.66 -2.63 2.55
C GLU A 80 1.89 -3.01 3.82
N SER A 81 2.50 -3.84 4.67
CA SER A 81 1.88 -4.30 5.93
C SER A 81 1.47 -3.13 6.84
N LEU A 82 2.32 -2.10 6.94
CA LEU A 82 2.02 -0.92 7.74
C LEU A 82 0.84 -0.13 7.17
N THR A 83 0.82 0.12 5.85
CA THR A 83 -0.26 0.86 5.20
C THR A 83 -1.57 0.08 5.24
N GLU A 84 -1.53 -1.24 5.09
CA GLU A 84 -2.69 -2.11 5.22
C GLU A 84 -3.28 -2.03 6.62
N TYR A 85 -2.43 -2.15 7.64
CA TYR A 85 -2.84 -2.04 9.04
C TYR A 85 -3.50 -0.69 9.33
N LEU A 86 -2.90 0.41 8.87
CA LEU A 86 -3.45 1.75 9.08
C LEU A 86 -4.77 1.95 8.33
N ALA A 87 -4.88 1.47 7.09
CA ALA A 87 -6.12 1.51 6.32
C ALA A 87 -7.23 0.75 7.06
N ASN A 88 -6.96 -0.50 7.45
CA ASN A 88 -7.90 -1.33 8.19
C ASN A 88 -8.34 -0.67 9.49
N LEU A 89 -7.41 -0.12 10.27
CA LEU A 89 -7.73 0.59 11.52
C LEU A 89 -8.67 1.78 11.27
N LYS A 90 -8.41 2.60 10.26
CA LYS A 90 -9.24 3.77 9.94
C LYS A 90 -10.64 3.36 9.48
N TRP A 91 -10.74 2.39 8.57
CA TRP A 91 -12.04 1.90 8.08
C TRP A 91 -12.86 1.23 9.18
N ARG A 92 -12.22 0.45 10.05
CA ARG A 92 -12.90 -0.24 11.16
C ARG A 92 -13.45 0.75 12.18
N ASN A 93 -12.66 1.75 12.58
CA ASN A 93 -13.11 2.78 13.51
C ASN A 93 -14.25 3.62 12.91
N LEU A 94 -14.16 3.97 11.62
CA LEU A 94 -15.23 4.69 10.93
C LEU A 94 -16.54 3.89 10.94
N ALA A 95 -16.47 2.60 10.62
CA ALA A 95 -17.65 1.73 10.60
C ALA A 95 -18.31 1.63 11.98
N GLN A 96 -17.51 1.45 13.04
CA GLN A 96 -18.00 1.41 14.42
C GLN A 96 -18.67 2.72 14.84
N ASN A 97 -18.04 3.86 14.55
CA ASN A 97 -18.58 5.18 14.88
C ASN A 97 -19.90 5.45 14.16
N LEU A 98 -19.96 5.08 12.89
CA LEU A 98 -21.17 5.25 12.07
C LEU A 98 -22.29 4.32 12.55
N GLN A 99 -21.97 3.07 12.90
CA GLN A 99 -22.95 2.14 13.48
C GLN A 99 -23.46 2.63 14.84
N HIS A 100 -22.58 3.16 15.70
CA HIS A 100 -22.97 3.71 16.99
C HIS A 100 -23.88 4.93 16.83
N ALA A 101 -23.54 5.86 15.92
CA ALA A 101 -24.35 7.03 15.62
C ALA A 101 -25.75 6.66 15.09
N LEU A 102 -25.86 5.61 14.26
CA LEU A 102 -27.14 5.12 13.76
C LEU A 102 -27.98 4.39 14.82
N ARG A 103 -27.35 3.80 15.85
CA ARG A 103 -28.04 3.11 16.95
C ARG A 103 -28.55 4.06 18.04
N MET A 104 -27.93 5.22 18.20
CA MET A 104 -28.35 6.25 19.16
C MET A 104 -29.34 7.26 18.57
N GLN A 105 -29.86 6.99 17.37
CA GLN A 105 -30.84 7.80 16.65
C GLN A 105 -32.20 7.10 16.63
#